data_AF-A0A939UJS9-F1
#
_entry.id   AF-A0A939UJS9-F1
#
_cell.length_a   1.000
_cell.length_b   1.000
_cell.length_c   1.000
_cell.angle_alpha   90.00
_cell.angle_beta   90.00
_cell.angle_gamma   90.00
#
_symmetry.space_group_name_H-M   'P 1'
#
loop_
_entity.id
_entity.type
_entity.pdbx_description
1 polymer ?
#
loop_
_entity_poly.entity_id
_entity_poly.type
_entity_poly.pdbx_seq_one_letter_code
_entity_poly.pdbx_strand_id
1 'polypeptide(L)'
;YGNEELLKKDKATWLDNLLKDRKALYHEIVVEYPMFHLEIVARALKNNDYKKVSQLAVDMGLNSLVDKIIEGDKQAIFNEASRLLKARSNRIQDVPDDINKAVVFFDQIKEEVFSDWVNNIQEMIDNRRDEEQRQKNIAQIKTEIPKEYLLQEIEKGNIENAIIKLCVKLESILKNRYRLTGDLFTMLDSFFDMKHCKEEWKEVLSKLRMKRNSLVHSEITPVSFSKQDLLVCIDIVESI
;
A
#
# COMPACT_ATOMS: atom_id res chain seq x y z
N TYR A 1 0.15 13.13 26.97
CA TYR A 1 -1.06 12.77 26.19
C TYR A 1 -1.43 13.89 25.22
N GLY A 2 -0.58 14.18 24.22
CA GLY A 2 -0.83 15.27 23.24
C GLY A 2 -0.34 14.97 21.82
N ASN A 3 0.14 13.76 21.55
CA ASN A 3 0.75 13.41 20.27
C ASN A 3 -0.20 12.67 19.31
N GLU A 4 -1.26 12.03 19.79
CA GLU A 4 -2.14 11.20 18.94
C GLU A 4 -3.04 12.01 18.00
N GLU A 5 -3.42 13.25 18.34
CA GLU A 5 -4.21 14.11 17.44
C GLU A 5 -3.36 14.82 16.39
N LEU A 6 -2.11 15.19 16.71
CA LEU A 6 -1.16 15.75 15.75
C LEU A 6 -0.64 14.69 14.76
N LEU A 7 -0.43 13.45 15.22
CA LEU A 7 -0.09 12.30 14.35
C LEU A 7 -1.22 11.90 13.38
N LYS A 8 -2.48 12.26 13.68
CA LYS A 8 -3.61 12.00 12.78
C LYS A 8 -3.70 12.99 11.63
N LYS A 9 -3.21 14.22 11.80
CA LYS A 9 -3.46 15.32 10.86
C LYS A 9 -2.49 15.38 9.69
N ASP A 10 -1.32 14.75 9.80
CA ASP A 10 -0.35 14.73 8.70
C ASP A 10 0.58 13.50 8.73
N LYS A 11 -0.05 12.31 8.70
CA LYS A 11 0.66 11.03 8.80
C LYS A 11 1.55 10.77 7.57
N ALA A 12 1.17 11.26 6.39
CA ALA A 12 1.98 11.19 5.18
C ALA A 12 3.29 11.98 5.36
N THR A 13 3.22 13.24 5.79
CA THR A 13 4.43 14.04 6.07
C THR A 13 5.27 13.45 7.21
N TRP A 14 4.65 12.85 8.23
CA TRP A 14 5.41 12.13 9.26
C TRP A 14 6.18 10.93 8.68
N LEU A 15 5.57 10.14 7.80
CA LEU A 15 6.23 9.02 7.12
C LEU A 15 7.34 9.49 6.16
N ASP A 16 7.13 10.59 5.43
CA ASP A 16 8.16 11.22 4.60
C ASP A 16 9.38 11.61 5.44
N ASN A 17 9.15 12.28 6.57
CA ASN A 17 10.22 12.66 7.49
C ASN A 17 10.91 11.45 8.10
N LEU A 18 10.14 10.42 8.49
CA LEU A 18 10.71 9.17 9.00
C LEU A 18 11.62 8.50 7.96
N LEU A 19 11.16 8.39 6.70
CA LEU A 19 11.96 7.84 5.62
C LEU A 19 13.22 8.67 5.42
N LYS A 20 13.11 10.00 5.34
CA LYS A 20 14.26 10.90 5.18
C LYS A 20 15.28 10.77 6.32
N ASP A 21 14.81 10.78 7.55
CA ASP A 21 15.67 10.79 8.75
C ASP A 21 16.28 9.42 9.05
N ARG A 22 15.54 8.35 8.81
CA ARG A 22 15.95 6.98 9.19
C ARG A 22 16.58 6.21 8.06
N LYS A 23 16.48 6.63 6.80
CA LYS A 23 17.08 5.91 5.67
C LYS A 23 18.59 5.75 5.82
N ALA A 24 19.31 6.80 6.21
CA ALA A 24 20.76 6.71 6.42
C ALA A 24 21.13 5.77 7.58
N LEU A 25 20.41 5.88 8.71
CA LEU A 25 20.62 5.02 9.87
C LEU A 25 20.30 3.55 9.56
N TYR A 26 19.21 3.30 8.85
CA TYR A 26 18.80 1.93 8.50
C TYR A 26 19.76 1.32 7.46
N HIS A 27 20.25 2.13 6.52
CA HIS A 27 21.34 1.72 5.63
C HIS A 27 22.58 1.34 6.44
N GLU A 28 23.02 2.17 7.37
CA GLU A 28 24.17 1.86 8.22
C GLU A 28 23.96 0.55 9.01
N ILE A 29 22.81 0.38 9.67
CA ILE A 29 22.51 -0.82 10.44
C ILE A 29 22.48 -2.07 9.56
N VAL A 30 21.84 -2.00 8.40
CA VAL A 30 21.64 -3.18 7.53
C VAL A 30 22.87 -3.50 6.71
N VAL A 31 23.55 -2.50 6.17
CA VAL A 31 24.66 -2.68 5.22
C VAL A 31 26.01 -2.84 5.94
N GLU A 32 26.26 -2.10 7.02
CA GLU A 32 27.56 -2.14 7.71
C GLU A 32 27.69 -3.28 8.71
N TYR A 33 26.58 -3.73 9.31
CA TYR A 33 26.61 -4.81 10.30
C TYR A 33 26.23 -6.16 9.68
N PRO A 34 26.92 -7.25 10.06
CA PRO A 34 26.55 -8.58 9.59
C PRO A 34 25.13 -8.95 10.01
N MET A 35 24.31 -9.33 9.04
CA MET A 35 22.94 -9.78 9.28
C MET A 35 22.87 -11.27 9.65
N PHE A 36 23.89 -12.03 9.27
CA PHE A 36 23.91 -13.49 9.43
C PHE A 36 25.22 -13.96 10.05
N HIS A 37 25.16 -14.99 10.90
CA HIS A 37 26.37 -15.61 11.45
C HIS A 37 27.28 -16.20 10.35
N LEU A 38 26.71 -16.73 9.27
CA LEU A 38 27.48 -17.25 8.13
C LEU A 38 28.22 -16.12 7.37
N GLU A 39 27.65 -14.91 7.34
CA GLU A 39 28.32 -13.72 6.79
C GLU A 39 29.55 -13.35 7.62
N ILE A 40 29.45 -13.42 8.96
CA ILE A 40 30.59 -13.20 9.86
C ILE A 40 31.72 -14.15 9.51
N VAL A 41 31.43 -15.44 9.32
CA VAL A 41 32.42 -16.45 8.94
C VAL A 41 33.03 -16.15 7.57
N ALA A 42 32.21 -15.89 6.56
CA ALA A 42 32.68 -15.61 5.19
C ALA A 42 33.65 -14.41 5.17
N ARG A 43 33.27 -13.29 5.80
CA ARG A 43 34.09 -12.08 5.87
C ARG A 43 35.37 -12.30 6.68
N ALA A 44 35.27 -13.01 7.81
CA ALA A 44 36.43 -13.30 8.64
C ALA A 44 37.46 -14.17 7.90
N LEU A 45 37.01 -15.24 7.22
CA LEU A 45 37.90 -16.10 6.43
C LEU A 45 38.52 -15.38 5.22
N LYS A 46 37.76 -14.52 4.54
CA LYS A 46 38.27 -13.64 3.49
C LYS A 46 39.42 -12.76 4.01
N ASN A 47 39.30 -12.27 5.24
CA ASN A 47 40.28 -11.41 5.91
C ASN A 47 41.35 -12.15 6.73
N ASN A 48 41.39 -13.49 6.71
CA ASN A 48 42.28 -14.32 7.55
C ASN A 48 42.06 -14.15 9.07
N ASP A 49 40.88 -13.72 9.51
CA ASP A 49 40.56 -13.52 10.94
C ASP A 49 40.00 -14.81 11.57
N TYR A 50 40.87 -15.81 11.73
CA TYR A 50 40.52 -17.09 12.35
C TYR A 50 40.10 -16.95 13.81
N LYS A 51 40.58 -15.91 14.51
CA LYS A 51 40.20 -15.61 15.89
C LYS A 51 38.70 -15.32 15.97
N LYS A 52 38.19 -14.48 15.06
CA LYS A 52 36.76 -14.15 15.02
C LYS A 52 35.89 -15.36 14.66
N VAL A 53 36.34 -16.21 13.74
CA VAL A 53 35.63 -17.47 13.43
C VAL A 53 35.62 -18.41 14.65
N SER A 54 36.74 -18.52 15.37
CA SER A 54 36.84 -19.35 16.57
C SER A 54 35.95 -18.86 17.70
N GLN A 55 35.94 -17.54 17.94
CA GLN A 55 35.09 -16.92 18.95
C GLN A 55 33.62 -17.20 18.65
N LEU A 56 33.19 -16.99 17.40
CA LEU A 56 31.83 -17.30 16.98
C LEU A 56 31.49 -18.80 17.18
N ALA A 57 32.40 -19.70 16.80
CA ALA A 57 32.18 -21.14 16.94
C ALA A 57 32.01 -21.55 18.41
N VAL A 58 32.83 -21.00 19.32
CA VAL A 58 32.74 -21.25 20.76
C VAL A 58 31.45 -20.65 21.34
N ASP A 59 31.17 -19.38 21.06
CA ASP A 59 29.98 -18.68 21.57
C ASP A 59 28.67 -19.37 21.14
N MET A 60 28.68 -20.01 19.96
CA MET A 60 27.54 -20.74 19.41
C MET A 60 27.54 -22.25 19.71
N GLY A 61 28.56 -22.78 20.39
CA GLY A 61 28.68 -24.21 20.72
C GLY A 61 28.89 -25.12 19.50
N LEU A 62 29.55 -24.64 18.45
CA LEU A 62 29.77 -25.34 17.18
C LEU A 62 31.08 -26.14 17.20
N ASN A 63 31.14 -27.21 18.00
CA ASN A 63 32.37 -28.00 18.21
C ASN A 63 33.00 -28.53 16.91
N SER A 64 32.19 -29.02 15.97
CA SER A 64 32.72 -29.53 14.69
C SER A 64 33.38 -28.43 13.83
N LEU A 65 32.95 -27.18 13.98
CA LEU A 65 33.59 -26.04 13.33
C LEU A 65 34.94 -25.70 13.99
N VAL A 66 35.04 -25.82 15.32
CA VAL A 66 36.30 -25.61 16.04
C VAL A 66 37.38 -26.58 15.56
N ASP A 67 37.04 -27.86 15.39
CA ASP A 67 37.96 -28.88 14.87
C ASP A 67 38.47 -28.51 13.48
N LYS A 68 37.58 -28.03 12.59
CA LYS A 68 37.95 -27.58 11.24
C LYS A 68 38.83 -26.35 11.23
N ILE A 69 38.71 -25.46 12.21
CA ILE A 69 39.59 -24.29 12.30
C ILE A 69 41.04 -24.70 12.57
N ILE A 70 41.26 -25.76 13.37
CA ILE A 70 42.59 -26.28 13.70
C ILE A 70 43.29 -26.84 12.44
N GLU A 71 42.52 -27.44 11.51
CA GLU A 71 43.03 -27.96 10.24
C GLU A 71 43.52 -26.83 9.30
N GLY A 72 43.06 -25.59 9.47
CA GLY A 72 43.57 -24.39 8.80
C GLY A 72 43.10 -24.15 7.35
N ASP A 73 42.40 -25.11 6.74
CA ASP A 73 41.82 -24.96 5.40
C ASP A 73 40.57 -24.06 5.43
N LYS A 74 40.69 -22.85 4.89
CA LYS A 74 39.60 -21.86 4.82
C LYS A 74 38.34 -22.41 4.17
N GLN A 75 38.49 -23.15 3.08
CA GLN A 75 37.36 -23.64 2.32
C GLN A 75 36.64 -24.76 3.07
N ALA A 76 37.40 -25.64 3.72
CA ALA A 76 36.84 -26.66 4.61
C ALA A 76 36.08 -26.04 5.80
N ILE A 77 36.63 -25.00 6.43
CA ILE A 77 35.98 -24.25 7.52
C ILE A 77 34.68 -23.62 7.03
N PHE A 78 34.70 -22.97 5.87
CA PHE A 78 33.50 -22.32 5.31
C PHE A 78 32.41 -23.31 4.93
N ASN A 79 32.77 -24.45 4.35
CA ASN A 79 31.81 -25.51 4.01
C ASN A 79 31.12 -26.07 5.27
N GLU A 80 31.89 -26.31 6.33
CA GLU A 80 31.34 -26.80 7.59
C GLU A 80 30.44 -25.74 8.27
N ALA A 81 30.88 -24.47 8.29
CA ALA A 81 30.05 -23.37 8.77
C ALA A 81 28.75 -23.24 7.96
N SER A 82 28.83 -23.35 6.64
CA SER A 82 27.67 -23.31 5.74
C SER A 82 26.68 -24.43 6.08
N ARG A 83 27.16 -25.66 6.24
CA ARG A 83 26.34 -26.81 6.63
C ARG A 83 25.61 -26.58 7.95
N LEU A 84 26.27 -25.98 8.94
CA LEU A 84 25.72 -25.74 10.27
C LEU A 84 24.77 -24.55 10.34
N LEU A 85 25.01 -23.51 9.53
CA LEU A 85 24.34 -22.21 9.66
C LEU A 85 23.25 -21.95 8.62
N LYS A 86 23.35 -22.53 7.41
CA LYS A 86 22.32 -22.36 6.34
C LYS A 86 20.92 -22.76 6.80
N ALA A 87 20.82 -23.82 7.61
CA ALA A 87 19.54 -24.31 8.13
C ALA A 87 18.80 -23.32 9.06
N ARG A 88 19.46 -22.25 9.52
CA ARG A 88 18.88 -21.29 10.47
C ARG A 88 18.13 -20.13 9.80
N SER A 89 18.22 -19.97 8.48
CA SER A 89 17.50 -18.91 7.76
C SER A 89 17.23 -19.29 6.31
N ASN A 90 15.97 -19.13 5.88
CA ASN A 90 15.57 -19.39 4.50
C ASN A 90 16.25 -18.44 3.50
N ARG A 91 16.66 -17.24 3.94
CA ARG A 91 17.29 -16.23 3.07
C ARG A 91 18.72 -16.58 2.65
N ILE A 92 19.34 -17.57 3.30
CA ILE A 92 20.75 -17.90 3.08
C ILE A 92 20.94 -19.35 2.61
N GLN A 93 19.87 -20.03 2.18
CA GLN A 93 19.96 -21.41 1.70
C GLN A 93 20.82 -21.51 0.43
N ASP A 94 20.71 -20.51 -0.45
CA ASP A 94 21.39 -20.46 -1.74
C ASP A 94 22.77 -19.79 -1.69
N VAL A 95 23.34 -19.56 -0.50
CA VAL A 95 24.69 -18.98 -0.37
C VAL A 95 25.69 -19.85 -1.14
N PRO A 96 26.48 -19.28 -2.07
CA PRO A 96 27.50 -20.02 -2.79
C PRO A 96 28.53 -20.65 -1.85
N ASP A 97 29.05 -21.82 -2.20
CA ASP A 97 30.07 -22.49 -1.37
C ASP A 97 31.45 -21.81 -1.48
N ASP A 98 31.69 -20.94 -2.46
CA ASP A 98 32.92 -20.14 -2.54
C ASP A 98 32.86 -18.92 -1.60
N ILE A 99 33.90 -18.72 -0.79
CA ILE A 99 33.95 -17.63 0.22
C ILE A 99 33.78 -16.24 -0.42
N ASN A 100 34.42 -15.97 -1.56
CA ASN A 100 34.36 -14.66 -2.18
C ASN A 100 32.97 -14.39 -2.78
N LYS A 101 32.38 -15.39 -3.43
CA LYS A 101 31.01 -15.32 -3.93
C LYS A 101 29.99 -15.20 -2.81
N ALA A 102 30.21 -15.89 -1.68
CA ALA A 102 29.37 -15.77 -0.49
C ALA A 102 29.37 -14.34 0.09
N VAL A 103 30.53 -13.69 0.17
CA VAL A 103 30.61 -12.30 0.63
C VAL A 103 29.80 -11.37 -0.29
N VAL A 104 29.95 -11.51 -1.61
CA VAL A 104 29.18 -10.73 -2.59
C VAL A 104 27.68 -11.00 -2.45
N PHE A 105 27.29 -12.26 -2.27
CA PHE A 105 25.90 -12.66 -2.03
C PHE A 105 25.30 -11.99 -0.79
N PHE A 106 26.03 -11.93 0.32
CA PHE A 106 25.56 -11.23 1.52
C PHE A 106 25.43 -9.73 1.32
N ASP A 107 26.35 -9.10 0.58
CA ASP A 107 26.22 -7.68 0.22
C ASP A 107 24.94 -7.44 -0.61
N GLN A 108 24.64 -8.32 -1.57
CA GLN A 108 23.42 -8.25 -2.37
C GLN A 108 22.15 -8.39 -1.52
N ILE A 109 22.09 -9.39 -0.62
CA ILE A 109 20.93 -9.56 0.26
C ILE A 109 20.70 -8.34 1.15
N LYS A 110 21.76 -7.72 1.69
CA LYS A 110 21.62 -6.53 2.54
C LYS A 110 21.03 -5.37 1.75
N GLU A 111 21.48 -5.16 0.52
CA GLU A 111 20.93 -4.15 -0.39
C GLU A 111 19.47 -4.44 -0.75
N GLU A 112 19.10 -5.70 -0.97
CA GLU A 112 17.71 -6.12 -1.20
C GLU A 112 16.84 -5.85 0.03
N VAL A 113 17.29 -6.24 1.23
CA VAL A 113 16.55 -5.98 2.49
C VAL A 113 16.32 -4.49 2.70
N PHE A 114 17.35 -3.68 2.44
CA PHE A 114 17.27 -2.23 2.55
C PHE A 114 16.28 -1.66 1.52
N SER A 115 16.38 -2.09 0.27
CA SER A 115 15.51 -1.66 -0.83
C SER A 115 14.05 -2.03 -0.58
N ASP A 116 13.79 -3.26 -0.12
CA ASP A 116 12.46 -3.73 0.27
C ASP A 116 11.87 -2.85 1.37
N TRP A 117 12.66 -2.52 2.39
CA TRP A 117 12.20 -1.64 3.46
C TRP A 117 11.86 -0.23 2.95
N VAL A 118 12.71 0.36 2.09
CA VAL A 118 12.44 1.67 1.47
C VAL A 118 11.15 1.61 0.65
N ASN A 119 11.01 0.60 -0.20
CA ASN A 119 9.85 0.43 -1.08
C ASN A 119 8.56 0.25 -0.28
N ASN A 120 8.59 -0.57 0.78
CA ASN A 120 7.44 -0.77 1.66
C ASN A 120 6.99 0.55 2.34
N ILE A 121 7.92 1.36 2.83
CA ILE A 121 7.58 2.66 3.42
C ILE A 121 7.04 3.63 2.36
N GLN A 122 7.63 3.65 1.17
CA GLN A 122 7.18 4.50 0.07
C GLN A 122 5.74 4.13 -0.35
N GLU A 123 5.44 2.84 -0.48
CA GLU A 123 4.09 2.36 -0.79
C GLU A 123 3.09 2.77 0.30
N MET A 124 3.48 2.73 1.58
CA MET A 124 2.63 3.22 2.67
C MET A 124 2.37 4.73 2.58
N ILE A 125 3.36 5.52 2.18
CA ILE A 125 3.23 6.98 1.95
C ILE A 125 2.24 7.23 0.82
N ASP A 126 2.42 6.56 -0.32
CA ASP A 126 1.61 6.78 -1.52
C ASP A 126 0.15 6.39 -1.28
N ASN A 127 -0.08 5.21 -0.70
CA ASN A 127 -1.43 4.77 -0.29
C ASN A 127 -2.13 5.78 0.63
N ARG A 128 -1.35 6.43 1.51
CA ARG A 128 -1.88 7.43 2.44
C ARG A 128 -2.24 8.73 1.74
N ARG A 129 -1.37 9.23 0.85
CA ARG A 129 -1.64 10.42 0.03
C ARG A 129 -2.86 10.23 -0.84
N ASP A 130 -3.00 9.06 -1.45
CA ASP A 130 -4.15 8.72 -2.26
C ASP A 130 -5.44 8.72 -1.44
N GLU A 131 -5.41 8.20 -0.21
CA GLU A 131 -6.55 8.26 0.70
C GLU A 131 -6.90 9.69 1.07
N GLU A 132 -5.91 10.52 1.43
CA GLU A 132 -6.13 11.93 1.76
C GLU A 132 -6.70 12.72 0.57
N GLN A 133 -6.22 12.45 -0.64
CA GLN A 133 -6.75 13.07 -1.86
C GLN A 133 -8.19 12.64 -2.13
N ARG A 134 -8.53 11.36 -1.94
CA ARG A 134 -9.92 10.87 -2.06
C ARG A 134 -10.85 11.56 -1.05
N GLN A 135 -10.43 11.71 0.19
CA GLN A 135 -11.21 12.42 1.21
C GLN A 135 -11.40 13.89 0.85
N LYS A 136 -10.36 14.57 0.35
CA LYS A 136 -10.46 15.94 -0.16
C LYS A 136 -11.44 16.05 -1.33
N ASN A 137 -11.38 15.14 -2.30
CA ASN A 137 -12.30 15.11 -3.44
C ASN A 137 -13.77 14.96 -2.98
N ILE A 138 -14.03 14.11 -1.98
CA ILE A 138 -15.38 13.96 -1.40
C ILE A 138 -15.83 15.23 -0.68
N ALA A 139 -14.95 15.84 0.12
CA ALA A 139 -15.28 17.09 0.83
C ALA A 139 -15.55 18.23 -0.16
N GLN A 140 -14.74 18.34 -1.21
CA GLN A 140 -14.90 19.32 -2.28
C GLN A 140 -16.23 19.12 -3.01
N ILE A 141 -16.56 17.91 -3.48
CA ILE A 141 -17.81 17.70 -4.22
C ILE A 141 -19.06 17.95 -3.36
N LYS A 142 -19.00 17.68 -2.05
CA LYS A 142 -20.07 18.02 -1.10
C LYS A 142 -20.24 19.53 -0.92
N THR A 143 -19.16 20.29 -1.05
CA THR A 143 -19.16 21.76 -0.97
C THR A 143 -19.59 22.41 -2.29
N GLU A 144 -19.18 21.85 -3.43
CA GLU A 144 -19.53 22.35 -4.76
C GLU A 144 -20.98 22.03 -5.15
N ILE A 145 -21.48 20.86 -4.74
CA ILE A 145 -22.83 20.39 -5.03
C ILE A 145 -23.52 20.03 -3.70
N PRO A 146 -23.83 21.02 -2.85
CA PRO A 146 -24.58 20.79 -1.63
C PRO A 146 -26.03 20.43 -1.95
N LYS A 147 -26.74 19.81 -1.00
CA LYS A 147 -28.15 19.42 -1.17
C LYS A 147 -29.02 20.63 -1.54
N GLU A 148 -28.77 21.75 -0.88
CA GLU A 148 -29.51 23.01 -1.03
C GLU A 148 -29.37 23.57 -2.44
N TYR A 149 -28.19 23.45 -3.06
CA TYR A 149 -27.96 23.85 -4.45
C TYR A 149 -28.87 23.05 -5.39
N LEU A 150 -28.95 21.72 -5.20
CA LEU A 150 -29.79 20.86 -6.05
C LEU A 150 -31.28 21.19 -5.90
N LEU A 151 -31.73 21.44 -4.66
CA LEU A 151 -33.12 21.82 -4.40
C LEU A 151 -33.47 23.17 -5.04
N GLN A 152 -32.58 24.17 -4.95
CA GLN A 152 -32.79 25.47 -5.58
C GLN A 152 -32.87 25.37 -7.11
N GLU A 153 -32.03 24.54 -7.74
CA GLU A 153 -32.12 24.31 -9.19
C GLU A 153 -33.46 23.67 -9.58
N ILE A 154 -33.98 22.76 -8.77
CA ILE A 154 -35.30 22.15 -8.98
C ILE A 154 -36.44 23.17 -8.84
N GLU A 155 -36.36 24.09 -7.88
CA GLU A 155 -37.35 25.15 -7.67
C GLU A 155 -37.39 26.14 -8.84
N LYS A 156 -36.23 26.47 -9.40
CA LYS A 156 -36.11 27.32 -10.60
C LYS A 156 -36.57 26.63 -11.89
N GLY A 157 -36.89 25.34 -11.85
CA GLY A 157 -37.26 24.55 -13.03
C GLY A 157 -36.08 23.99 -13.82
N ASN A 158 -34.85 24.13 -13.34
CA ASN A 158 -33.62 23.62 -13.97
C ASN A 158 -33.39 22.13 -13.66
N ILE A 159 -34.40 21.30 -13.93
CA ILE A 159 -34.42 19.87 -13.55
C ILE A 159 -33.28 19.09 -14.19
N GLU A 160 -32.98 19.35 -15.46
CA GLU A 160 -31.91 18.65 -16.20
C GLU A 160 -30.53 18.94 -15.60
N ASN A 161 -30.26 20.19 -15.24
CA ASN A 161 -29.02 20.59 -14.57
C ASN A 161 -28.87 19.91 -13.22
N ALA A 162 -29.95 19.86 -12.42
CA ALA A 162 -29.95 19.15 -11.14
C ALA A 162 -29.65 17.65 -11.29
N ILE A 163 -30.23 16.99 -12.30
CA ILE A 163 -29.95 15.57 -12.61
C ILE A 163 -28.48 15.37 -12.96
N ILE A 164 -27.93 16.19 -13.86
CA ILE A 164 -26.53 16.07 -14.29
C ILE A 164 -25.59 16.29 -13.10
N LYS A 165 -25.81 17.33 -12.29
CA LYS A 165 -24.99 17.64 -11.12
C LYS A 165 -25.08 16.56 -10.04
N LEU A 166 -26.26 16.00 -9.81
CA LEU A 166 -26.44 14.88 -8.88
C LEU A 166 -25.66 13.64 -9.34
N CYS A 167 -25.70 13.31 -10.64
CA CYS A 167 -24.90 12.22 -11.20
C CYS A 167 -23.40 12.47 -11.04
N VAL A 168 -22.90 13.69 -11.28
CA VAL A 168 -21.49 14.05 -11.06
C VAL A 168 -21.12 13.84 -9.58
N LYS A 169 -21.98 14.26 -8.65
CA LYS A 169 -21.77 14.04 -7.21
C LYS A 169 -21.70 12.55 -6.87
N LEU A 170 -22.66 11.77 -7.36
CA LEU A 170 -22.72 10.32 -7.15
C LEU A 170 -21.47 9.62 -7.72
N GLU A 171 -21.08 9.91 -8.96
CA GLU A 171 -19.85 9.37 -9.57
C GLU A 171 -18.61 9.67 -8.72
N SER A 172 -18.49 10.90 -8.22
CA SER A 172 -17.38 11.27 -7.34
C SER A 172 -17.39 10.47 -6.04
N ILE A 173 -18.56 10.27 -5.43
CA ILE A 173 -18.70 9.45 -4.21
C ILE A 173 -18.31 7.99 -4.50
N LEU A 174 -18.82 7.38 -5.58
CA LEU A 174 -18.51 6.00 -5.93
C LEU A 174 -17.01 5.79 -6.19
N LYS A 175 -16.37 6.71 -6.92
CA LYS A 175 -14.93 6.68 -7.20
C LYS A 175 -14.09 6.82 -5.93
N ASN A 176 -14.40 7.80 -5.10
CA ASN A 176 -13.51 8.17 -3.98
C ASN A 176 -13.81 7.41 -2.68
N ARG A 177 -15.07 7.02 -2.41
CA ARG A 177 -15.46 6.28 -1.20
C ARG A 177 -15.37 4.77 -1.38
N TYR A 178 -15.82 4.28 -2.54
CA TYR A 178 -15.93 2.84 -2.82
C TYR A 178 -14.86 2.32 -3.78
N ARG A 179 -13.96 3.19 -4.27
CA ARG A 179 -12.85 2.85 -5.17
C ARG A 179 -13.31 2.19 -6.48
N LEU A 180 -14.49 2.58 -6.96
CA LEU A 180 -15.06 2.04 -8.18
C LEU A 180 -14.51 2.77 -9.41
N THR A 181 -14.32 2.02 -10.49
CA THR A 181 -13.75 2.51 -11.75
C THR A 181 -14.68 2.22 -12.92
N GLY A 182 -14.57 3.01 -13.98
CA GLY A 182 -15.40 2.90 -15.18
C GLY A 182 -16.44 4.02 -15.28
N ASP A 183 -17.44 3.80 -16.13
CA ASP A 183 -18.57 4.71 -16.27
C ASP A 183 -19.58 4.54 -15.12
N LEU A 184 -20.55 5.45 -15.02
CA LEU A 184 -21.57 5.40 -13.96
C LEU A 184 -22.39 4.10 -13.99
N PHE A 185 -22.58 3.48 -15.16
CA PHE A 185 -23.25 2.19 -15.27
C PHE A 185 -22.46 1.12 -14.49
N THR A 186 -21.19 0.95 -14.84
CA THR A 186 -20.29 -0.06 -14.28
C THR A 186 -20.10 0.14 -12.78
N MET A 187 -19.95 1.40 -12.36
CA MET A 187 -19.80 1.74 -10.95
C MET A 187 -21.10 1.47 -10.16
N LEU A 188 -22.27 1.76 -10.71
CA LEU A 188 -23.53 1.45 -10.02
C LEU A 188 -23.76 -0.06 -9.90
N ASP A 189 -23.51 -0.82 -10.96
CA ASP A 189 -23.65 -2.28 -10.95
C ASP A 189 -22.76 -2.90 -9.87
N SER A 190 -21.49 -2.49 -9.84
CA SER A 190 -20.54 -2.92 -8.80
C SER A 190 -20.96 -2.49 -7.39
N PHE A 191 -21.53 -1.29 -7.25
CA PHE A 191 -22.00 -0.77 -5.96
C PHE A 191 -23.22 -1.54 -5.44
N PHE A 192 -24.11 -1.96 -6.33
CA PHE A 192 -25.33 -2.72 -6.01
C PHE A 192 -25.04 -4.13 -5.52
N ASP A 193 -23.92 -4.71 -5.93
CA ASP A 193 -23.45 -6.01 -5.46
C ASP A 193 -22.72 -5.95 -4.10
N MET A 194 -22.43 -4.75 -3.60
CA MET A 194 -21.82 -4.60 -2.27
C MET A 194 -22.84 -4.87 -1.15
N LYS A 195 -22.41 -5.59 -0.11
CA LYS A 195 -23.24 -5.97 1.06
C LYS A 195 -23.96 -4.83 1.79
N HIS A 196 -23.58 -3.58 1.52
CA HIS A 196 -24.12 -2.39 2.18
C HIS A 196 -25.15 -1.62 1.34
N CYS A 197 -25.39 -2.04 0.09
CA CYS A 197 -26.40 -1.40 -0.74
C CYS A 197 -27.81 -1.87 -0.36
N LYS A 198 -28.75 -0.94 -0.22
CA LYS A 198 -30.16 -1.29 0.00
C LYS A 198 -30.82 -1.58 -1.34
N GLU A 199 -31.61 -2.66 -1.41
CA GLU A 199 -32.27 -3.08 -2.66
C GLU A 199 -33.15 -1.97 -3.26
N GLU A 200 -33.79 -1.17 -2.39
CA GLU A 200 -34.61 0.00 -2.74
C GLU A 200 -33.83 1.09 -3.50
N TRP A 201 -32.51 1.15 -3.36
CA TRP A 201 -31.68 2.14 -4.07
C TRP A 201 -31.43 1.77 -5.53
N LYS A 202 -31.43 0.46 -5.85
CA LYS A 202 -31.05 -0.03 -7.18
C LYS A 202 -31.96 0.52 -8.27
N GLU A 203 -33.27 0.41 -8.06
CA GLU A 203 -34.26 0.88 -9.03
C GLU A 203 -34.18 2.40 -9.23
N VAL A 204 -34.10 3.15 -8.12
CA VAL A 204 -34.10 4.62 -8.12
C VAL A 204 -32.84 5.18 -8.79
N LEU A 205 -31.66 4.69 -8.41
CA LEU A 205 -30.39 5.15 -8.98
C LEU A 205 -30.20 4.69 -10.43
N SER A 206 -30.76 3.52 -10.80
CA SER A 206 -30.78 3.09 -12.21
C SER A 206 -31.63 4.02 -13.08
N LYS A 207 -32.81 4.42 -12.59
CA LYS A 207 -33.67 5.42 -13.26
C LYS A 207 -32.95 6.76 -13.41
N LEU A 208 -32.26 7.23 -12.38
CA LEU A 208 -31.45 8.46 -12.42
C LEU A 208 -30.38 8.39 -13.53
N ARG A 209 -29.62 7.29 -13.58
CA ARG A 209 -28.60 7.07 -14.62
C ARG A 209 -29.20 7.06 -16.02
N MET A 210 -30.29 6.31 -16.22
CA MET A 210 -30.97 6.26 -17.53
C MET A 210 -31.48 7.64 -17.95
N LYS A 211 -32.03 8.40 -16.99
CA LYS A 211 -32.47 9.78 -17.24
C LYS A 211 -31.29 10.68 -17.63
N ARG A 212 -30.16 10.60 -16.92
CA ARG A 212 -28.93 11.32 -17.31
C ARG A 212 -28.48 10.96 -18.72
N ASN A 213 -28.50 9.67 -19.08
CA ASN A 213 -28.09 9.23 -20.42
C ASN A 213 -28.99 9.82 -21.51
N SER A 214 -30.30 9.89 -21.27
CA SER A 214 -31.24 10.51 -22.22
C SER A 214 -31.04 12.03 -22.40
N LEU A 215 -30.38 12.69 -21.44
CA LEU A 215 -30.07 14.13 -21.51
C LEU A 215 -28.71 14.40 -22.17
N VAL A 216 -27.74 13.50 -21.96
CA VAL A 216 -26.35 13.68 -22.39
C VAL A 216 -26.08 13.04 -23.77
N HIS A 217 -26.82 12.00 -24.12
CA HIS A 217 -26.68 11.29 -25.39
C HIS A 217 -27.94 11.50 -26.24
N SER A 218 -27.77 11.60 -27.56
CA SER A 218 -28.84 11.81 -28.54
C SER A 218 -29.86 10.66 -28.62
N GLU A 219 -29.63 9.57 -27.87
CA GLU A 219 -30.51 8.41 -27.78
C GLU A 219 -31.65 8.70 -26.79
N ILE A 220 -32.78 9.13 -27.33
CA ILE A 220 -33.99 9.38 -26.56
C ILE A 220 -34.62 8.05 -26.17
N THR A 221 -34.22 7.51 -25.02
CA THR A 221 -35.02 6.48 -24.35
C THR A 221 -36.07 7.20 -23.49
N PRO A 222 -37.38 6.99 -23.73
CA PRO A 222 -38.41 7.60 -22.90
C PRO A 222 -38.39 6.97 -21.50
N VAL A 223 -37.73 7.64 -20.56
CA VAL A 223 -37.68 7.26 -19.14
C VAL A 223 -38.64 8.17 -18.39
N SER A 224 -39.66 7.60 -17.75
CA SER A 224 -40.47 8.31 -16.78
C SER A 224 -39.62 8.63 -15.55
N PHE A 225 -39.40 9.92 -15.32
CA PHE A 225 -38.60 10.40 -14.19
C PHE A 225 -39.19 11.72 -13.72
N SER A 226 -39.89 11.66 -12.58
CA SER A 226 -40.61 12.78 -12.00
C SER A 226 -39.71 13.66 -11.12
N LYS A 227 -40.21 14.85 -10.77
CA LYS A 227 -39.58 15.69 -9.74
C LYS A 227 -39.46 14.96 -8.40
N GLN A 228 -40.43 14.12 -8.05
CA GLN A 228 -40.41 13.34 -6.82
C GLN A 228 -39.29 12.28 -6.85
N ASP A 229 -39.10 11.60 -7.99
CA ASP A 229 -38.00 10.65 -8.16
C ASP A 229 -36.64 11.32 -7.96
N LEU A 230 -36.47 12.54 -8.47
CA LEU A 230 -35.25 13.33 -8.28
C LEU A 230 -35.00 13.66 -6.80
N LEU A 231 -36.03 14.05 -6.07
CA LEU A 231 -35.91 14.34 -4.63
C LEU A 231 -35.48 13.08 -3.84
N VAL A 232 -36.08 11.93 -4.15
CA VAL A 232 -35.67 10.64 -3.55
C VAL A 232 -34.21 10.31 -3.89
N CYS A 233 -33.79 10.53 -5.15
CA CYS A 233 -32.39 10.34 -5.54
C CYS A 233 -31.43 11.21 -4.74
N ILE A 234 -31.78 12.48 -4.51
CA ILE A 234 -30.96 13.40 -3.71
C ILE A 234 -30.79 12.84 -2.30
N ASP A 235 -31.88 12.45 -1.65
CA ASP A 235 -31.83 11.91 -0.29
C ASP A 235 -30.99 10.63 -0.20
N ILE A 236 -31.09 9.74 -1.19
CA ILE A 236 -30.24 8.55 -1.30
C ILE A 236 -28.77 8.97 -1.40
N VAL A 237 -28.41 9.84 -2.34
CA VAL A 237 -27.01 10.24 -2.56
C VAL A 237 -26.40 10.95 -1.35
N GLU A 238 -27.18 11.74 -0.59
CA GLU A 238 -26.70 12.33 0.66
C GLU A 238 -26.50 11.30 1.78
N SER A 239 -27.22 10.19 1.74
CA SER A 239 -27.13 9.11 2.72
C SER A 239 -25.99 8.12 2.46
N ILE A 240 -25.44 8.12 1.23
CA ILE A 240 -24.28 7.30 0.83
C ILE A 240 -23.01 7.80 1.51
#